data_AF-A0A6B8RQS8-F1
#
_entry.id   AF-A0A6B8RQS8-F1
#
_cell.length_a   1.000
_cell.length_b   1.000
_cell.length_c   1.000
_cell.angle_alpha   90.00
_cell.angle_beta   90.00
_cell.angle_gamma   90.00
#
_symmetry.space_group_name_H-M   'P 1'
#
loop_
_entity.id
_entity.type
_entity.pdbx_description
1 polymer ?
#
loop_
_entity_poly.entity_id
_entity_poly.type
_entity_poly.pdbx_seq_one_letter_code
_entity_poly.pdbx_strand_id
1 'polypeptide(L)'
;MQVSFLRLAGNSLIIYLNCQPGEKDSGASVWLEPTWHFRNAKEVITGSRQAQTEDTMEHEAISHKLGSMALKRIRCVTIESGSNDITIELDDGLSIKTFVSDPTDEESWNVKYHERKIKIIGNPMKITKHSY
;
A
#
# COMPACT_ATOMS: atom_id res chain seq x y z
N MET A 1 -13.02 3.73 4.53
CA MET A 1 -11.93 4.72 4.36
C MET A 1 -11.79 5.02 2.87
N GLN A 2 -11.42 6.25 2.52
CA GLN A 2 -11.23 6.74 1.15
C GLN A 2 -9.78 7.14 0.95
N VAL A 3 -9.22 6.85 -0.22
CA VAL A 3 -7.87 7.28 -0.59
C VAL A 3 -7.87 8.79 -0.81
N SER A 4 -7.09 9.50 0.00
CA SER A 4 -6.96 10.96 -0.03
C SER A 4 -5.68 11.41 -0.71
N PHE A 5 -4.62 10.61 -0.63
CA PHE A 5 -3.33 10.90 -1.26
C PHE A 5 -2.54 9.61 -1.49
N LEU A 6 -1.66 9.62 -2.48
CA LEU A 6 -0.76 8.52 -2.82
C LEU A 6 0.64 9.08 -2.98
N ARG A 7 1.64 8.35 -2.50
CA ARG A 7 3.05 8.70 -2.69
C ARG A 7 3.84 7.48 -3.08
N LEU A 8 4.47 7.54 -4.24
CA LEU A 8 5.50 6.58 -4.64
C LEU A 8 6.86 7.12 -4.18
N ALA A 9 7.49 6.43 -3.23
CA ALA A 9 8.80 6.79 -2.66
C ALA A 9 9.82 5.74 -3.09
N GLY A 10 10.56 6.03 -4.18
CA GLY A 10 11.31 4.98 -4.88
C GLY A 10 10.33 3.95 -5.41
N ASN A 11 10.48 2.69 -5.00
CA ASN A 11 9.56 1.60 -5.32
C ASN A 11 8.65 1.18 -4.15
N SER A 12 8.66 1.89 -3.03
CA SER A 12 7.67 1.73 -1.95
C SER A 12 6.45 2.63 -2.20
N LEU A 13 5.26 2.14 -1.85
CA LEU A 13 4.01 2.88 -2.03
C LEU A 13 3.41 3.26 -0.68
N ILE A 14 3.00 4.52 -0.55
CA ILE A 14 2.26 5.02 0.61
C ILE A 14 0.86 5.45 0.16
N ILE A 15 -0.15 4.93 0.84
CA ILE A 15 -1.57 5.23 0.60
C ILE A 15 -2.12 5.93 1.84
N TYR A 16 -2.55 7.17 1.69
CA TYR A 16 -3.18 7.96 2.75
C TYR A 16 -4.69 7.86 2.66
N LEU A 17 -5.32 7.58 3.80
CA LEU A 17 -6.73 7.25 3.92
C LEU A 17 -7.42 8.24 4.85
N ASN A 18 -8.29 9.08 4.29
CA ASN A 18 -8.94 10.19 5.01
C ASN A 18 -7.94 11.13 5.71
N CYS A 19 -6.72 11.25 5.19
CA CYS A 19 -5.70 12.15 5.72
C CYS A 19 -4.70 12.56 4.64
N GLN A 20 -3.86 13.54 4.95
CA GLN A 20 -2.75 14.02 4.13
C GLN A 20 -1.38 13.69 4.75
N PRO A 21 -0.29 13.71 3.96
CA PRO A 21 1.06 13.57 4.50
C PRO A 21 1.33 14.58 5.63
N GLY A 22 1.73 14.06 6.80
CA GLY A 22 2.07 14.88 7.97
C GLY A 22 0.94 15.03 9.00
N GLU A 23 -0.30 14.70 8.65
CA GLU A 23 -1.40 14.65 9.62
C GLU A 23 -1.21 13.49 10.59
N LYS A 24 -1.39 13.77 11.89
CA LYS A 24 -1.10 12.80 12.96
C LYS A 24 -2.30 12.39 13.79
N ASP A 25 -3.44 13.04 13.61
CA ASP A 25 -4.58 12.94 14.52
C ASP A 25 -5.85 12.37 13.89
N SER A 26 -5.86 12.18 12.56
CA SER A 26 -6.99 11.65 11.81
C SER A 26 -6.56 10.66 10.73
N GLY A 27 -7.47 9.75 10.35
CA GLY A 27 -7.26 8.85 9.21
C GLY A 27 -6.19 7.77 9.44
N ALA A 28 -5.73 7.18 8.35
CA ALA A 28 -4.72 6.12 8.36
C ALA A 28 -3.74 6.24 7.18
N SER A 29 -2.55 5.67 7.33
CA SER A 29 -1.62 5.48 6.22
C SER A 29 -1.24 4.01 6.09
N VAL A 30 -1.18 3.52 4.85
CA VAL A 30 -0.64 2.21 4.52
C VAL A 30 0.68 2.42 3.81
N TRP A 31 1.73 1.78 4.29
CA TRP A 31 3.03 1.70 3.64
C TRP A 31 3.23 0.28 3.13
N LEU A 32 3.50 0.15 1.84
CA LEU A 32 3.87 -1.10 1.19
C LEU A 32 5.35 -1.03 0.83
N GLU A 33 6.13 -1.94 1.39
CA GLU A 33 7.54 -2.10 1.01
C GLU A 33 7.65 -2.65 -0.43
N PRO A 34 8.84 -2.68 -1.05
CA PRO A 34 9.08 -2.90 -2.48
C PRO A 34 8.60 -4.19 -3.17
N THR A 35 7.45 -4.76 -2.80
CA THR A 35 6.83 -5.95 -3.36
C THR A 35 5.32 -5.81 -3.46
N TRP A 36 4.85 -5.03 -4.43
CA TRP A 36 3.42 -4.80 -4.64
C TRP A 36 3.03 -4.76 -6.12
N HIS A 37 1.79 -5.13 -6.40
CA HIS A 37 1.14 -5.00 -7.69
C HIS A 37 -0.16 -4.23 -7.57
N PHE A 38 -0.31 -3.20 -8.40
CA PHE A 38 -1.57 -2.52 -8.64
C PHE A 38 -2.24 -3.13 -9.87
N ARG A 39 -3.51 -3.52 -9.74
CA ARG A 39 -4.16 -4.37 -10.73
C ARG A 39 -5.66 -4.12 -10.86
N ASN A 40 -6.21 -4.63 -11.95
CA ASN A 40 -7.64 -4.80 -12.15
C ASN A 40 -7.96 -6.31 -12.28
N ALA A 41 -9.20 -6.65 -12.61
CA ALA A 41 -9.64 -8.04 -12.77
C ALA A 41 -8.94 -8.81 -13.92
N LYS A 42 -8.32 -8.12 -14.87
CA LYS A 42 -7.73 -8.70 -16.08
C LYS A 42 -6.21 -8.77 -16.03
N GLU A 43 -5.55 -7.77 -15.43
CA GLU A 43 -4.10 -7.60 -15.55
C GLU A 43 -3.50 -6.81 -14.38
N VAL A 44 -2.16 -6.88 -14.28
CA VAL A 44 -1.35 -5.97 -13.46
C VAL A 44 -1.13 -4.68 -14.25
N ILE A 45 -1.61 -3.56 -13.71
CA ILE A 45 -1.50 -2.22 -14.33
C ILE A 45 -0.07 -1.69 -14.16
N THR A 46 0.49 -1.83 -12.95
CA THR A 46 1.89 -1.50 -12.61
C THR A 46 2.31 -2.17 -11.30
N GLY A 47 3.60 -2.12 -10.97
CA GLY A 47 4.15 -2.73 -9.77
C GLY A 47 5.43 -2.09 -9.27
N SER A 48 5.90 -2.56 -8.12
CA SER A 48 7.15 -2.10 -7.51
C SER A 48 8.36 -2.32 -8.42
N ARG A 49 8.36 -3.39 -9.23
CA ARG A 49 9.45 -3.68 -10.17
C ARG A 49 9.58 -2.62 -11.27
N GLN A 50 8.46 -2.15 -11.82
CA GLN A 50 8.45 -1.04 -12.78
C GLN A 50 8.86 0.27 -12.10
N ALA A 51 8.46 0.47 -10.84
CA ALA A 51 8.82 1.66 -10.08
C ALA A 51 10.32 1.72 -9.72
N GLN A 52 11.05 0.61 -9.87
CA GLN A 52 12.49 0.54 -9.70
C GLN A 52 13.20 0.96 -11.01
N THR A 53 13.09 2.24 -11.32
CA THR A 53 13.74 2.88 -12.46
C THR A 53 14.49 4.13 -12.01
N GLU A 54 15.59 4.44 -12.68
CA GLU A 54 16.35 5.69 -12.48
C GLU A 54 15.83 6.82 -13.38
N ASP A 55 14.94 6.50 -14.34
CA ASP A 55 14.32 7.49 -15.20
C ASP A 55 13.12 8.15 -14.49
N THR A 56 13.27 9.45 -14.22
CA THR A 56 12.24 10.26 -13.57
C THR A 56 10.92 10.28 -14.34
N MET A 57 10.94 10.29 -15.67
CA MET A 57 9.72 10.32 -16.49
C MET A 57 8.97 8.99 -16.42
N GLU A 58 9.70 7.87 -16.41
CA GLU A 58 9.10 6.54 -16.20
C GLU A 58 8.48 6.44 -14.80
N HIS A 59 9.20 6.92 -13.79
CA HIS A 59 8.73 6.95 -12.40
C HIS A 59 7.45 7.79 -12.25
N GLU A 60 7.41 8.96 -12.89
CA GLU A 60 6.23 9.84 -12.91
C GLU A 60 5.05 9.18 -13.64
N ALA A 61 5.28 8.51 -14.76
CA ALA A 61 4.25 7.77 -15.47
C ALA A 61 3.61 6.66 -14.62
N ILE A 62 4.40 5.99 -13.78
CA ILE A 62 3.90 4.98 -12.84
C ILE A 62 3.06 5.64 -11.73
N SER A 63 3.53 6.76 -11.20
CA SER A 63 2.78 7.55 -10.23
C SER A 63 1.44 8.01 -10.80
N HIS A 64 1.40 8.39 -12.08
CA HIS A 64 0.15 8.77 -12.76
C HIS A 64 -0.84 7.59 -12.86
N LYS A 65 -0.37 6.38 -13.19
CA LYS A 65 -1.22 5.17 -13.21
C LYS A 65 -1.86 4.89 -11.85
N LEU A 66 -1.09 5.04 -10.77
CA LEU A 66 -1.57 4.89 -9.39
C LEU A 66 -2.61 5.95 -9.03
N GLY A 67 -2.57 7.14 -9.65
CA GLY A 67 -3.54 8.22 -9.44
C GLY A 67 -5.00 7.81 -9.65
N SER A 68 -5.27 6.73 -10.39
CA SER A 68 -6.62 6.14 -10.53
C SER A 68 -7.22 5.65 -9.20
N MET A 69 -6.39 5.37 -8.18
CA MET A 69 -6.84 5.03 -6.84
C MET A 69 -7.33 6.25 -6.04
N ALA A 70 -7.01 7.48 -6.45
CA ALA A 70 -7.39 8.68 -5.72
C ALA A 70 -8.91 8.81 -5.63
N LEU A 71 -9.40 9.24 -4.47
CA LEU A 71 -10.84 9.39 -4.15
C LEU A 71 -11.64 8.07 -4.15
N LYS A 72 -11.02 6.92 -4.38
CA LYS A 72 -11.67 5.61 -4.30
C LYS A 72 -11.84 5.17 -2.86
N ARG A 73 -12.90 4.42 -2.58
CA ARG A 73 -13.13 3.87 -1.24
C ARG A 73 -12.52 2.49 -1.14
N ILE A 74 -11.87 2.20 -0.03
CA ILE A 74 -11.52 0.82 0.31
C ILE A 74 -12.81 0.05 0.56
N ARG A 75 -13.03 -0.98 -0.25
CA ARG A 75 -14.12 -1.93 -0.12
C ARG A 75 -13.81 -2.97 0.94
N CYS A 76 -12.64 -3.59 0.87
CA CYS A 76 -12.18 -4.55 1.85
C CYS A 76 -10.65 -4.59 1.91
N VAL A 77 -10.16 -5.14 3.02
CA VAL A 77 -8.76 -5.49 3.20
C VAL A 77 -8.71 -6.96 3.59
N THR A 78 -7.94 -7.74 2.86
CA THR A 78 -7.73 -9.16 3.13
C THR A 78 -6.26 -9.41 3.41
N ILE A 79 -6.01 -10.40 4.26
CA ILE A 79 -4.67 -10.84 4.61
C ILE A 79 -4.60 -12.34 4.31
N GLU A 80 -3.66 -12.74 3.46
CA GLU A 80 -3.50 -14.13 3.07
C GLU A 80 -2.87 -14.94 4.20
N SER A 81 -3.53 -16.04 4.57
CA SER A 81 -3.00 -16.95 5.59
C SER A 81 -1.74 -17.64 5.08
N GLY A 82 -0.67 -17.60 5.88
CA GLY A 82 0.60 -18.26 5.58
C GLY A 82 1.69 -17.31 5.09
N SER A 83 1.36 -16.37 4.20
CA SER A 83 2.30 -15.34 3.72
C SER A 83 2.09 -13.97 4.37
N ASN A 84 0.95 -13.74 5.03
CA ASN A 84 0.54 -12.46 5.59
C ASN A 84 0.53 -11.31 4.57
N ASP A 85 0.40 -11.62 3.28
CA ASP A 85 0.27 -10.62 2.22
C ASP A 85 -1.03 -9.85 2.36
N ILE A 86 -0.95 -8.53 2.22
CA ILE A 86 -2.12 -7.65 2.28
C ILE A 86 -2.66 -7.42 0.88
N THR A 87 -3.98 -7.52 0.72
CA THR A 87 -4.69 -7.01 -0.45
C THR A 87 -5.69 -5.95 -0.01
N ILE A 88 -5.64 -4.81 -0.68
CA ILE A 88 -6.58 -3.70 -0.50
C ILE A 88 -7.40 -3.61 -1.78
N GLU A 89 -8.69 -3.90 -1.68
CA GLU A 89 -9.63 -3.76 -2.80
C GLU A 89 -10.37 -2.44 -2.71
N LEU A 90 -10.51 -1.77 -3.85
CA LEU A 90 -11.27 -0.55 -4.02
C LEU A 90 -12.69 -0.86 -4.53
N ASP A 91 -13.59 0.10 -4.38
CA ASP A 91 -15.01 -0.03 -4.72
C ASP A 91 -15.30 -0.19 -6.22
N ASP A 92 -14.35 0.15 -7.09
CA ASP A 92 -14.44 0.01 -8.54
C ASP A 92 -13.74 -1.25 -9.10
N GLY A 93 -13.30 -2.16 -8.22
CA GLY A 93 -12.66 -3.42 -8.61
C GLY A 93 -11.16 -3.30 -8.91
N LEU A 94 -10.57 -2.12 -8.73
CA LEU A 94 -9.12 -1.98 -8.65
C LEU A 94 -8.62 -2.56 -7.31
N SER A 95 -7.41 -3.10 -7.32
CA SER A 95 -6.80 -3.59 -6.08
C SER A 95 -5.29 -3.41 -6.08
N ILE A 96 -4.74 -3.35 -4.88
CA ILE A 96 -3.31 -3.44 -4.66
C ILE A 96 -3.00 -4.59 -3.71
N LYS A 97 -2.02 -5.40 -4.07
CA LYS A 97 -1.65 -6.60 -3.33
C LYS A 97 -0.14 -6.64 -3.13
N THR A 98 0.31 -6.97 -1.92
CA THR A 98 1.70 -7.36 -1.69
C THR A 98 1.92 -8.83 -2.05
N PHE A 99 3.17 -9.19 -2.28
CA PHE A 99 3.56 -10.59 -2.38
C PHE A 99 4.89 -10.79 -1.67
N VAL A 100 4.99 -11.85 -0.88
CA VAL A 100 6.25 -12.20 -0.22
C VAL A 100 7.31 -12.53 -1.27
N SER A 101 8.43 -11.79 -1.25
CA SER A 101 9.62 -12.16 -2.00
C SER A 101 10.67 -12.86 -1.14
N ASP A 102 10.76 -12.48 0.14
CA ASP A 102 11.74 -13.03 1.08
C ASP A 102 11.08 -13.30 2.44
N PRO A 103 11.09 -14.54 2.96
CA PRO A 103 10.51 -14.88 4.26
C PRO A 103 11.19 -14.19 5.45
N THR A 104 12.37 -13.60 5.25
CA THR A 104 13.16 -12.92 6.27
C THR A 104 12.95 -11.40 6.30
N ASP A 105 12.12 -10.86 5.40
CA ASP A 105 11.79 -9.43 5.38
C ASP A 105 11.26 -8.96 6.75
N GLU A 106 11.84 -7.87 7.27
CA GLU A 106 11.47 -7.32 8.57
C GLU A 106 10.07 -6.68 8.57
N GLU A 107 9.77 -5.91 7.52
CA GLU A 107 8.45 -5.33 7.23
C GLU A 107 8.14 -5.55 5.75
N SER A 108 6.97 -6.11 5.42
CA SER A 108 6.45 -6.12 4.03
C SER A 108 5.42 -5.02 3.82
N TRP A 109 4.67 -4.71 4.88
CA TRP A 109 3.75 -3.59 4.91
C TRP A 109 3.50 -3.13 6.34
N ASN A 110 3.08 -1.88 6.51
CA ASN A 110 2.53 -1.40 7.76
C ASN A 110 1.33 -0.48 7.56
N VAL A 111 0.42 -0.49 8.54
CA VAL A 111 -0.73 0.41 8.60
C VAL A 111 -0.64 1.21 9.89
N LYS A 112 -0.59 2.53 9.77
CA LYS A 112 -0.68 3.46 10.90
C LYS A 112 -2.09 4.04 10.95
N TYR A 113 -2.79 3.79 12.04
CA TYR A 113 -4.08 4.39 12.32
C TYR A 113 -3.91 5.51 13.35
N HIS A 114 -4.02 6.75 12.88
CA HIS A 114 -3.59 7.95 13.58
C HIS A 114 -4.47 8.27 14.80
N GLU A 115 -5.78 8.13 14.66
CA GLU A 115 -6.75 8.44 15.72
C GLU A 115 -6.54 7.59 16.98
N ARG A 116 -6.16 6.32 16.79
CA ARG A 116 -5.93 5.38 17.90
C ARG A 116 -4.46 5.19 18.24
N LYS A 117 -3.56 5.85 17.51
CA LYS A 117 -2.11 5.69 17.59
C LYS A 117 -1.67 4.22 17.56
N ILE A 118 -2.22 3.47 16.60
CA ILE A 118 -1.94 2.04 16.40
C ILE A 118 -1.11 1.86 15.12
N LYS A 119 0.03 1.18 15.20
CA LYS A 119 0.78 0.67 14.04
C LYS A 119 0.60 -0.85 13.97
N ILE A 120 0.12 -1.35 12.84
CA ILE A 120 0.13 -2.78 12.50
C ILE A 120 1.25 -3.00 11.49
N ILE A 121 2.06 -4.02 11.69
CA ILE A 121 3.16 -4.40 10.79
C ILE A 121 2.93 -5.85 10.37
N GLY A 122 2.96 -6.11 9.08
CA GLY A 122 2.91 -7.46 8.52
C GLY A 122 4.22 -7.81 7.83
N ASN A 123 4.64 -9.05 8.06
CA ASN A 123 5.72 -9.71 7.33
C ASN A 123 5.39 -11.21 7.21
N PRO A 124 6.16 -12.00 6.44
CA PRO A 124 5.82 -13.39 6.16
C PRO A 124 5.68 -14.26 7.41
N MET A 125 6.41 -13.93 8.46
CA MET A 125 6.46 -14.73 9.69
C MET A 125 5.33 -14.38 10.67
N LYS A 126 4.92 -13.11 10.75
CA LYS A 126 3.93 -12.64 11.73
C LYS A 126 3.31 -11.30 11.38
N ILE A 127 2.19 -11.02 12.05
CA ILE A 127 1.58 -9.70 12.12
C ILE A 127 1.68 -9.21 13.57
N THR A 128 2.22 -8.01 13.75
CA THR A 128 2.39 -7.40 15.07
C THR A 128 1.65 -6.07 15.17
N LYS A 129 1.21 -5.73 16.38
CA LYS A 129 0.51 -4.49 16.69
C LYS A 129 1.28 -3.73 17.77
N HIS A 130 1.53 -2.46 17.51
CA HIS A 130 2.25 -1.53 18.39
C HIS A 130 1.41 -0.29 18.64
N SER A 131 1.54 0.29 19.83
CA SER A 131 1.05 1.65 20.13
C SER A 131 2.17 2.65 19.95
N TYR A 132 1.86 3.88 19.55
CA TYR A 132 2.85 4.97 19.38
C TYR A 132 2.34 6.33 19.84
#